data_AF-A0A1X7G800-F1
#
_entry.id   AF-A0A1X7G800-F1
#
_cell.length_a   1.000
_cell.length_b   1.000
_cell.length_c   1.000
_cell.angle_alpha   90.00
_cell.angle_beta   90.00
_cell.angle_gamma   90.00
#
_symmetry.space_group_name_H-M   'P 1'
#
loop_
_entity.id
_entity.type
_entity.pdbx_description
1 polymer ?
#
loop_
_entity_poly.entity_id
_entity_poly.type
_entity_poly.pdbx_seq_one_letter_code
_entity_poly.pdbx_strand_id
1 'polypeptide(L)'
;MADVKTIPKIQCDNCGAVSEKTAHTMMGRSTPDYSKPSLWGSCKIEGGRSTDSYGGKSRLDFTDLCTSCANVAVDAAAAALKAARKEDDDA
;
A
#
# COMPACT_ATOMS: atom_id res chain seq x y z
N MET A 1 37.69 -0.14 -11.91
CA MET A 1 36.76 0.34 -10.86
C MET A 1 35.54 -0.56 -10.91
N ALA A 2 35.05 -1.07 -9.77
CA ALA A 2 33.85 -1.89 -9.76
C ALA A 2 32.62 -0.98 -9.90
N ASP A 3 31.71 -1.31 -10.79
CA ASP A 3 30.43 -0.60 -10.91
C ASP A 3 29.60 -0.84 -9.65
N VAL A 4 29.45 0.20 -8.82
CA VAL A 4 28.57 0.16 -7.66
C VAL A 4 27.14 0.40 -8.12
N LYS A 5 26.31 -0.65 -8.11
CA LYS A 5 24.87 -0.55 -8.38
C LYS A 5 24.14 -0.16 -7.10
N THR A 6 23.74 1.10 -6.99
CA THR A 6 22.88 1.58 -5.89
C THR A 6 21.41 1.39 -6.27
N ILE A 7 20.68 0.53 -5.56
CA ILE A 7 19.23 0.32 -5.76
C ILE A 7 18.47 0.95 -4.59
N PRO A 8 17.55 1.91 -4.85
CA PRO A 8 16.71 2.47 -3.80
C PRO A 8 15.84 1.39 -3.14
N LYS A 9 15.67 1.52 -1.82
CA LYS A 9 14.77 0.67 -1.04
C LYS A 9 13.40 1.32 -0.87
N ILE A 10 12.42 0.51 -0.54
CA ILE A 10 11.04 0.87 -0.20
C ILE A 10 10.70 0.21 1.14
N GLN A 11 9.92 0.88 1.97
CA GLN A 11 9.55 0.43 3.31
C GLN A 11 8.03 0.37 3.42
N CYS A 12 7.50 -0.67 4.04
CA CYS A 12 6.07 -0.84 4.29
C CYS A 12 5.62 0.12 5.40
N ASP A 13 4.58 0.91 5.13
CA ASP A 13 4.01 1.89 6.07
C ASP A 13 3.41 1.23 7.32
N ASN A 14 2.97 -0.03 7.23
CA ASN A 14 2.32 -0.74 8.33
C ASN A 14 3.31 -1.54 9.20
N CYS A 15 4.08 -2.45 8.59
CA CYS A 15 4.95 -3.38 9.35
C CYS A 15 6.44 -3.04 9.29
N GLY A 16 6.83 -2.01 8.54
CA GLY A 16 8.23 -1.60 8.40
C GLY A 16 9.11 -2.54 7.55
N ALA A 17 8.54 -3.57 6.92
CA ALA A 17 9.27 -4.45 6.02
C ALA A 17 9.93 -3.65 4.87
N VAL A 18 11.20 -3.95 4.58
CA VAL A 18 11.99 -3.24 3.57
C VAL A 18 12.25 -4.16 2.37
N SER A 19 12.09 -3.65 1.16
CA SER A 19 12.42 -4.33 -0.09
C SER A 19 13.18 -3.39 -1.02
N GLU A 20 13.88 -3.94 -2.01
CA GLU A 20 14.43 -3.15 -3.11
C GLU A 20 13.31 -2.76 -4.09
N LYS A 21 13.44 -1.57 -4.70
CA LYS A 21 12.58 -1.14 -5.80
C LYS A 21 12.94 -1.88 -7.08
N THR A 22 11.95 -2.07 -7.96
CA THR A 22 12.18 -2.70 -9.26
C THR A 22 12.81 -1.69 -10.21
N ALA A 23 13.98 -2.02 -10.73
CA ALA A 23 14.68 -1.21 -11.72
C ALA A 23 14.16 -1.51 -13.13
N HIS A 24 13.85 -0.46 -13.89
CA HIS A 24 13.48 -0.50 -15.29
C HIS A 24 14.58 0.17 -16.11
N THR A 25 15.41 -0.64 -16.76
CA THR A 25 16.39 -0.16 -17.75
C THR A 25 15.73 -0.13 -19.12
N MET A 26 15.36 1.06 -19.58
CA MET A 26 14.92 1.28 -20.96
C MET A 26 16.13 1.43 -21.89
N MET A 27 16.07 0.85 -23.10
CA MET A 27 17.11 1.05 -24.11
C MET A 27 17.32 2.55 -24.38
N GLY A 28 18.58 3.01 -24.26
CA GLY A 28 18.96 4.41 -24.53
C GLY A 28 18.96 5.35 -23.32
N ARG A 29 18.51 4.91 -22.13
CA ARG A 29 18.70 5.69 -20.88
C ARG A 29 19.91 5.20 -20.11
N SER A 30 20.75 6.15 -19.69
CA SER A 30 21.94 5.90 -18.85
C SER A 30 21.59 5.65 -17.38
N THR A 31 20.42 6.08 -16.91
CA THR A 31 19.97 5.90 -15.53
C THR A 31 18.73 5.00 -15.46
N PRO A 32 18.73 3.95 -14.62
CA PRO A 32 17.55 3.12 -14.37
C PRO A 32 16.42 3.93 -13.74
N ASP A 33 15.18 3.66 -14.15
CA ASP A 33 13.98 4.14 -13.47
C ASP A 33 13.57 3.13 -12.39
N TYR A 34 12.99 3.57 -11.27
CA TYR A 34 12.69 2.69 -10.14
C TYR A 34 11.22 2.80 -9.74
N SER A 35 10.51 1.68 -9.77
CA SER A 35 9.12 1.59 -9.31
C SER A 35 9.00 0.78 -8.02
N LYS A 36 7.84 0.90 -7.35
CA LYS A 36 7.47 -0.08 -6.32
C LYS A 36 7.48 -1.51 -6.90
N PRO A 37 7.75 -2.54 -6.09
CA PRO A 37 7.59 -3.92 -6.52
C PRO A 37 6.15 -4.21 -6.94
N SER A 38 5.96 -5.08 -7.93
CA SER A 38 4.65 -5.32 -8.56
C SER A 38 3.55 -5.77 -7.60
N LEU A 39 3.91 -6.53 -6.56
CA LEU A 39 2.98 -7.07 -5.58
C LEU A 39 2.78 -6.16 -4.35
N TRP A 40 3.38 -4.96 -4.34
CA TRP A 40 3.17 -3.99 -3.27
C TRP A 40 1.88 -3.22 -3.50
N GLY A 41 1.05 -3.17 -2.45
CA GLY A 41 -0.24 -2.51 -2.46
C GLY A 41 -0.17 -1.07 -1.97
N SER A 42 -1.32 -0.42 -2.03
CA SER A 42 -1.62 0.84 -1.34
C SER A 42 -3.07 0.76 -0.88
N CYS A 43 -3.42 1.47 0.19
CA CYS A 43 -4.77 1.49 0.73
C CYS A 43 -5.17 2.92 1.06
N LYS A 44 -6.19 3.44 0.37
CA LYS A 44 -6.73 4.78 0.60
C LYS A 44 -8.23 4.67 0.84
N ILE A 45 -8.65 5.00 2.06
CA ILE A 45 -10.05 4.96 2.48
C ILE A 45 -10.37 6.29 3.16
N GLU A 46 -11.47 6.92 2.75
CA GLU A 46 -12.01 8.13 3.33
C GLU A 46 -13.43 7.83 3.84
N GLY A 47 -13.68 8.05 5.13
CA GLY A 47 -14.99 7.89 5.74
C GLY A 47 -15.89 9.09 5.50
N GLY A 48 -17.20 8.88 5.48
CA GLY A 48 -18.18 9.97 5.36
C GLY A 48 -18.43 10.78 6.63
N ARG A 49 -17.88 10.35 7.78
CA ARG A 49 -18.10 10.99 9.09
C ARG A 49 -17.06 12.08 9.32
N SER A 50 -17.53 13.26 9.71
CA SER A 50 -16.66 14.33 10.20
C SER A 50 -16.03 13.93 11.53
N THR A 51 -14.71 14.03 11.64
CA THR A 51 -13.93 13.79 12.85
C THR A 51 -13.62 15.04 13.64
N ASP A 52 -13.75 16.21 13.03
CA ASP A 52 -13.51 17.50 13.67
C ASP A 52 -14.59 18.53 13.31
N SER A 53 -14.59 19.64 14.06
CA SER A 53 -15.53 20.75 13.88
C SER A 53 -15.38 21.50 12.57
N TYR A 54 -14.32 21.24 11.81
CA TYR A 54 -14.02 21.87 10.52
C TYR A 54 -14.35 20.96 9.33
N GLY A 55 -14.97 19.79 9.59
CA GLY A 55 -15.39 18.86 8.55
C GLY A 55 -14.27 17.97 8.00
N GLY A 56 -13.13 17.89 8.70
CA GLY A 56 -12.13 16.86 8.44
C GLY A 56 -12.76 15.48 8.59
N LYS A 57 -12.37 14.55 7.73
CA LYS A 57 -12.91 13.18 7.71
C LYS A 57 -11.86 12.18 8.18
N SER A 58 -12.31 11.09 8.81
CA SER A 58 -11.44 9.95 9.06
C SER A 58 -10.86 9.46 7.73
N ARG A 59 -9.54 9.38 7.66
CA ARG A 59 -8.79 8.88 6.52
C ARG A 59 -7.82 7.81 6.98
N LEU A 60 -7.73 6.75 6.20
CA LEU A 60 -6.67 5.75 6.28
C LEU A 60 -5.92 5.78 4.95
N ASP A 61 -4.64 6.16 4.98
CA ASP A 61 -3.80 6.29 3.79
C ASP A 61 -2.47 5.60 4.02
N PHE A 62 -2.30 4.46 3.35
CA PHE A 62 -1.05 3.73 3.22
C PHE A 62 -0.61 3.81 1.77
N THR A 63 0.53 4.46 1.53
CA THR A 63 1.09 4.63 0.19
C THR A 63 1.83 3.37 -0.24
N ASP A 64 2.59 2.76 0.68
CA ASP A 64 3.43 1.60 0.43
C ASP A 64 3.09 0.48 1.41
N LEU A 65 2.38 -0.54 0.95
CA LEU A 65 2.12 -1.77 1.71
C LEU A 65 2.86 -2.95 1.07
N CYS A 66 3.63 -3.67 1.86
CA CYS A 66 4.13 -4.98 1.42
C CYS A 66 2.96 -5.91 1.14
N THR A 67 3.17 -6.92 0.30
CA THR A 67 2.13 -7.84 -0.17
C THR A 67 1.33 -8.45 0.98
N SER A 68 1.98 -8.84 2.07
CA SER A 68 1.31 -9.39 3.25
C SER A 68 0.35 -8.36 3.89
N CYS A 69 0.81 -7.13 4.16
CA CYS A 69 -0.04 -6.11 4.77
C CYS A 69 -1.14 -5.62 3.82
N ALA A 70 -0.87 -5.59 2.51
CA ALA A 70 -1.88 -5.28 1.51
C ALA A 70 -3.03 -6.30 1.52
N ASN A 71 -2.70 -7.59 1.56
CA ASN A 71 -3.72 -8.66 1.63
C ASN A 71 -4.50 -8.58 2.95
N VAL A 72 -3.81 -8.42 4.09
CA VAL A 72 -4.47 -8.27 5.39
C VAL A 72 -5.42 -7.06 5.41
N ALA A 73 -5.05 -5.94 4.80
CA ALA A 73 -5.92 -4.77 4.71
C ALA A 73 -7.18 -5.06 3.88
N VAL A 74 -7.06 -5.78 2.77
CA VAL A 74 -8.20 -6.21 1.94
C VAL A 74 -9.11 -7.16 2.72
N ASP A 75 -8.54 -8.15 3.39
CA ASP A 75 -9.30 -9.14 4.17
C ASP A 75 -10.05 -8.46 5.34
N ALA A 76 -9.40 -7.54 6.04
CA ALA A 76 -10.01 -6.78 7.12
C ALA A 76 -11.15 -5.89 6.62
N ALA A 77 -10.97 -5.21 5.47
CA ALA A 77 -12.03 -4.41 4.86
C ALA A 77 -13.19 -5.29 4.40
N ALA A 78 -12.92 -6.42 3.76
CA ALA A 78 -13.94 -7.37 3.30
C ALA A 78 -14.75 -7.93 4.47
N ALA A 79 -14.10 -8.33 5.57
CA ALA A 79 -14.76 -8.82 6.77
C ALA A 79 -15.66 -7.75 7.41
N ALA A 80 -15.17 -6.52 7.55
CA ALA A 80 -15.95 -5.41 8.09
C ALA A 80 -17.17 -5.08 7.22
N LEU A 81 -17.02 -5.08 5.89
CA LEU A 81 -18.11 -4.81 4.95
C LEU A 81 -19.13 -5.96 4.92
N LYS A 82 -18.68 -7.21 5.03
CA LYS A 82 -19.56 -8.38 5.14
C LYS A 82 -20.44 -8.30 6.38
N ALA A 83 -19.84 -8.01 7.55
CA ALA A 83 -20.57 -7.81 8.78
C ALA A 83 -21.57 -6.63 8.69
N ALA A 84 -21.18 -5.53 8.03
CA ALA A 84 -22.07 -4.39 7.83
C ALA A 84 -23.29 -4.72 6.94
N ARG A 85 -23.16 -5.67 6.01
CA ARG A 85 -24.27 -6.16 5.18
C ARG A 85 -25.17 -7.18 5.88
N LYS A 86 -24.82 -7.62 7.09
CA LYS A 86 -25.52 -8.68 7.84
C LYS A 86 -25.61 -10.01 7.09
N GLU A 87 -24.64 -10.31 6.22
CA GLU A 87 -24.62 -11.56 5.43
C GLU A 87 -24.47 -12.83 6.30
N ASP A 88 -24.15 -12.68 7.59
CA ASP A 88 -24.03 -13.79 8.55
C ASP A 88 -25.25 -13.92 9.50
N ASP A 89 -26.27 -13.05 9.40
CA ASP A 89 -27.49 -13.09 10.25
C ASP A 89 -28.62 -13.98 9.66
N ASP A 90 -28.43 -14.56 8.47
CA ASP A 90 -29.42 -15.42 7.78
C ASP A 90 -29.07 -16.93 7.87
N ALA A 91 -28.57 -17.40 9.01
CA ALA A 91 -28.28 -18.83 9.29
C ALA A 91 -28.91 -19.33 10.59
#